data_AF-A0A352JA01-F1
#
_entry.id   AF-A0A352JA01-F1
#
_cell.length_a   1.000
_cell.length_b   1.000
_cell.length_c   1.000
_cell.angle_alpha   90.00
_cell.angle_beta   90.00
_cell.angle_gamma   90.00
#
_symmetry.space_group_name_H-M   'P 1'
#
loop_
_entity.id
_entity.type
_entity.pdbx_description
1 polymer ?
#
loop_
_entity_poly.entity_id
_entity_poly.type
_entity_poly.pdbx_seq_one_letter_code
_entity_poly.pdbx_strand_id
1 'polypeptide(L)'
;MSAEEKARQSEAEEQLWEQMAIETEQKLAQQITNQRVTPQQTADILQRSQVAAQNIDLDEDQTRQIIDQKLRDRGWEVDSQNLRYSQGVHPTKGKNIAIAEYPTRDGIADYALFIGLRCVAMIEAKRRRKNVVGEIAQAERYARGYSPHPPAPSLIKGEGEQDQSPSPKEGEGFRVRAEVPFVFATNGRGYLKQLETASGIWFRDRRKSSNLSRALVDFYTPEGLESLLAMDRETAHEKLKNTSFNFGFDLYPHQRAAIEKIEAALEKDQRSMLVAMATGTGKTKLAIA
;
A
#
# COMPACT_ATOMS: atom_id res chain seq x y z
N MET A 1 -24.93 14.66 15.89
CA MET A 1 -23.86 15.50 15.34
C MET A 1 -24.05 15.62 13.84
N SER A 2 -24.02 16.84 13.32
CA SER A 2 -24.11 17.11 11.89
C SER A 2 -22.86 16.61 11.15
N ALA A 3 -22.92 16.48 9.82
CA ALA A 3 -21.76 16.08 9.01
C ALA A 3 -20.59 17.07 9.16
N GLU A 4 -20.89 18.37 9.34
CA GLU A 4 -19.87 19.42 9.54
C GLU A 4 -19.20 19.34 10.91
N GLU A 5 -19.93 18.96 11.96
CA GLU A 5 -19.35 18.76 13.30
C GLU A 5 -18.41 17.56 13.31
N LYS A 6 -18.78 16.48 12.61
CA LYS A 6 -17.93 15.28 12.45
C LYS A 6 -16.65 15.58 11.66
N ALA A 7 -16.75 16.36 10.59
CA ALA A 7 -15.59 16.77 9.79
C ALA A 7 -14.61 17.61 10.61
N ARG A 8 -15.11 18.63 11.33
CA ARG A 8 -14.29 19.46 12.21
C ARG A 8 -13.61 18.67 13.33
N GLN A 9 -14.31 17.67 13.89
CA GLN A 9 -13.74 16.81 14.93
C GLN A 9 -12.62 15.92 14.38
N SER A 10 -12.81 15.36 13.18
CA SER A 10 -11.77 14.59 12.47
C SER A 10 -10.55 15.45 12.14
N GLU A 11 -10.75 16.68 11.63
CA GLU A 11 -9.65 17.61 11.32
C GLU A 11 -8.88 18.02 12.58
N ALA A 12 -9.59 18.35 13.67
CA ALA A 12 -8.96 18.69 14.94
C ALA A 12 -8.16 17.52 15.52
N GLU A 13 -8.66 16.28 15.35
CA GLU A 13 -7.95 15.08 15.76
C GLU A 13 -6.76 14.76 14.85
N GLU A 14 -6.86 15.00 13.54
CA GLU A 14 -5.73 14.87 12.62
C GLU A 14 -4.63 15.87 12.97
N GLN A 15 -4.98 17.12 13.27
CA GLN A 15 -4.05 18.12 13.79
C GLN A 15 -3.44 17.72 15.13
N LEU A 16 -4.23 17.12 16.04
CA LEU A 16 -3.71 16.61 17.31
C LEU A 16 -2.74 15.43 17.08
N TRP A 17 -3.04 14.56 16.11
CA TRP A 17 -2.16 13.46 15.73
C TRP A 17 -0.89 13.94 15.05
N GLU A 18 -0.96 14.93 14.17
CA GLU A 18 0.20 15.59 13.57
C GLU A 18 1.04 16.29 14.63
N GLN A 19 0.42 16.98 15.59
CA GLN A 19 1.13 17.58 16.71
C GLN A 19 1.82 16.52 17.56
N MET A 20 1.14 15.43 17.91
CA MET A 20 1.76 14.31 18.63
C MET A 20 2.88 13.65 17.82
N ALA A 21 2.76 13.57 16.50
CA ALA A 21 3.78 13.06 15.60
C ALA A 21 5.03 13.95 15.60
N ILE A 22 4.83 15.26 15.43
CA ILE A 22 5.90 16.26 15.48
C ILE A 22 6.54 16.27 16.87
N GLU A 23 5.75 16.20 17.94
CA GLU A 23 6.27 16.23 19.30
C GLU A 23 7.05 14.96 19.65
N THR A 24 6.59 13.78 19.19
CA THR A 24 7.35 12.53 19.32
C THR A 24 8.61 12.52 18.48
N GLU A 25 8.58 13.08 17.26
CA GLU A 25 9.76 13.24 16.41
C GLU A 25 10.77 14.23 17.00
N GLN A 26 10.32 15.35 17.56
CA GLN A 26 11.16 16.32 18.26
C GLN A 26 11.76 15.74 19.54
N LYS A 27 10.97 15.04 20.35
CA LYS A 27 11.47 14.34 21.55
C LYS A 27 12.51 13.29 21.16
N LEU A 28 12.27 12.53 20.11
CA LEU A 28 13.22 11.53 19.62
C LEU A 28 14.48 12.18 19.04
N ALA A 29 14.36 13.26 18.27
CA ALA A 29 15.51 13.99 17.71
C ALA A 29 16.35 14.65 18.82
N GLN A 30 15.72 15.23 19.84
CA GLN A 30 16.39 15.74 21.03
C GLN A 30 17.09 14.61 21.82
N GLN A 31 16.47 13.43 21.90
CA GLN A 31 17.03 12.25 22.56
C GLN A 31 18.13 11.54 21.75
N ILE A 32 18.13 11.64 20.42
CA ILE A 32 19.22 11.16 19.55
C ILE A 32 20.43 12.10 19.65
N THR A 33 20.18 13.41 19.77
CA THR A 33 21.23 14.44 19.95
C THR A 33 21.89 14.32 21.32
N ASN A 34 21.10 13.99 22.35
CA ASN A 34 21.58 13.72 23.71
C ASN A 34 21.80 12.20 23.88
N GLN A 35 22.90 11.67 23.35
CA GLN A 35 23.27 10.24 23.43
C GLN A 35 22.91 9.60 24.79
N ARG A 36 21.81 8.84 24.82
CA ARG A 36 21.50 7.64 25.62
C ARG A 36 19.98 7.43 25.61
N VAL A 37 19.49 6.69 24.63
CA VAL A 37 18.18 6.03 24.75
C VAL A 37 18.45 4.57 25.03
N THR A 38 18.07 4.10 26.22
CA THR A 38 18.03 2.66 26.48
C THR A 38 16.82 2.06 25.75
N PRO A 39 16.88 0.82 25.24
CA PRO A 39 15.74 0.16 24.58
C PRO A 39 14.43 0.24 25.39
N GLN A 40 14.55 0.34 26.71
CA GLN A 40 13.46 0.40 27.68
C GLN A 40 12.70 1.74 27.67
N GLN A 41 13.40 2.86 27.44
CA GLN A 41 12.76 4.18 27.35
C GLN A 41 12.03 4.36 26.02
N THR A 42 12.55 3.79 24.93
CA THR A 42 11.84 3.71 23.64
C THR A 42 10.55 2.91 23.78
N ALA A 43 10.59 1.79 24.52
CA ALA A 43 9.44 0.94 24.78
C ALA A 43 8.34 1.67 25.58
N ASP A 44 8.70 2.44 26.61
CA ASP A 44 7.73 3.20 27.41
C ASP A 44 7.04 4.32 26.61
N ILE A 45 7.78 5.02 25.75
CA ILE A 45 7.20 6.06 24.87
C ILE A 45 6.25 5.42 23.86
N LEU A 46 6.69 4.32 23.22
CA LEU A 46 5.84 3.52 22.32
C LEU A 46 4.56 3.05 23.02
N GLN A 47 4.67 2.58 24.27
CA GLN A 47 3.53 2.10 25.04
C GLN A 47 2.56 3.24 25.38
N ARG A 48 3.07 4.41 25.79
CA ARG A 48 2.23 5.59 26.07
C ARG A 48 1.54 6.12 24.81
N SER A 49 2.25 6.17 23.69
CA SER A 49 1.66 6.55 22.40
C SER A 49 0.63 5.53 21.92
N GLN A 50 0.85 4.23 22.16
CA GLN A 50 -0.15 3.18 21.90
C GLN A 50 -1.39 3.34 22.78
N VAL A 51 -1.24 3.65 24.07
CA VAL A 51 -2.35 3.87 25.00
C VAL A 51 -3.13 5.15 24.65
N ALA A 52 -2.45 6.25 24.32
CA ALA A 52 -3.10 7.46 23.83
C ALA A 52 -3.88 7.20 22.53
N ALA A 53 -3.33 6.37 21.63
CA ALA A 53 -4.00 5.96 20.40
C ALA A 53 -5.26 5.11 20.61
N GLN A 54 -5.35 4.39 21.73
CA GLN A 54 -6.48 3.51 22.05
C GLN A 54 -7.72 4.26 22.57
N ASN A 55 -7.56 5.50 23.07
CA ASN A 55 -8.62 6.26 23.75
C ASN A 55 -9.56 7.05 22.82
N ILE A 56 -9.42 6.92 21.50
CA ILE A 56 -10.32 7.56 20.52
C ILE A 56 -11.35 6.52 20.05
N ASP A 57 -12.59 6.67 20.50
CA ASP A 57 -13.70 5.75 20.20
C ASP A 57 -14.47 6.23 18.97
N LEU A 58 -13.86 6.07 17.78
CA LEU A 58 -14.62 6.14 16.53
C LEU A 58 -15.32 4.81 16.29
N ASP A 59 -16.57 4.88 15.89
CA ASP A 59 -17.30 3.72 15.38
C ASP A 59 -16.77 3.28 14.01
N GLU A 60 -17.27 2.16 13.53
CA GLU A 60 -16.85 1.55 12.27
C GLU A 60 -17.21 2.42 11.07
N ASP A 61 -18.35 3.11 11.12
CA ASP A 61 -18.84 3.95 10.03
C ASP A 61 -18.02 5.25 9.90
N GLN A 62 -17.65 5.87 11.01
CA GLN A 62 -16.72 7.00 11.02
C GLN A 62 -15.35 6.60 10.47
N THR A 63 -14.87 5.40 10.81
CA THR A 63 -13.63 4.88 10.25
C THR A 63 -13.75 4.72 8.72
N ARG A 64 -14.88 4.21 8.22
CA ARG A 64 -15.15 4.10 6.78
C ARG A 64 -15.15 5.45 6.08
N GLN A 65 -15.74 6.49 6.66
CA GLN A 65 -15.72 7.84 6.08
C GLN A 65 -14.30 8.39 5.90
N ILE A 66 -13.40 8.11 6.86
CA ILE A 66 -11.99 8.50 6.75
C ILE A 66 -11.29 7.72 5.64
N ILE A 67 -11.55 6.41 5.53
CA ILE A 67 -11.00 5.57 4.46
C ILE A 67 -11.50 6.03 3.09
N ASP A 68 -12.80 6.33 2.98
CA ASP A 68 -13.42 6.88 1.78
C ASP A 68 -12.70 8.16 1.35
N GLN A 69 -12.42 9.07 2.29
CA GLN A 69 -11.73 10.32 1.97
C GLN A 69 -10.31 10.06 1.44
N LYS A 70 -9.53 9.22 2.11
CA LYS A 70 -8.17 8.86 1.67
C LYS A 70 -8.16 8.21 0.29
N LEU A 71 -9.13 7.34 0.01
CA LEU A 71 -9.29 6.73 -1.31
C LEU A 71 -9.65 7.78 -2.38
N ARG A 72 -10.57 8.71 -2.08
CA ARG A 72 -10.93 9.82 -2.98
C ARG A 72 -9.73 10.72 -3.29
N ASP A 73 -8.93 11.06 -2.28
CA ASP A 73 -7.72 11.87 -2.43
C ASP A 73 -6.66 11.20 -3.34
N ARG A 74 -6.78 9.88 -3.52
CA ARG A 74 -5.92 9.07 -4.41
C ARG A 74 -6.62 8.68 -5.72
N GLY A 75 -7.74 9.32 -6.06
CA GLY A 75 -8.41 9.20 -7.36
C GLY A 75 -9.38 8.03 -7.49
N TRP A 76 -9.83 7.45 -6.37
CA TRP A 76 -10.87 6.41 -6.38
C TRP A 76 -12.27 7.04 -6.25
N GLU A 77 -13.23 6.58 -7.08
CA GLU A 77 -14.65 6.79 -6.86
C GLU A 77 -15.09 5.90 -5.69
N VAL A 78 -15.44 6.51 -4.55
CA VAL A 78 -15.86 5.77 -3.35
C VAL A 78 -16.83 6.56 -2.49
N ASP A 79 -17.81 5.83 -1.96
CA ASP A 79 -18.78 6.26 -0.95
C ASP A 79 -19.32 4.99 -0.29
N SER A 80 -18.86 4.67 0.91
CA SER A 80 -19.22 3.44 1.62
C SER A 80 -20.73 3.31 1.93
N GLN A 81 -21.49 4.40 1.87
CA GLN A 81 -22.95 4.40 2.06
C GLN A 81 -23.71 4.15 0.76
N ASN A 82 -23.25 4.71 -0.36
CA ASN A 82 -23.97 4.66 -1.64
C ASN A 82 -23.34 3.70 -2.67
N LEU A 83 -22.01 3.58 -2.70
CA LEU A 83 -21.24 2.71 -3.59
C LEU A 83 -20.91 1.37 -2.92
N ARG A 84 -21.93 0.68 -2.41
CA ARG A 84 -21.83 -0.63 -1.76
C ARG A 84 -22.49 -1.72 -2.59
N TYR A 85 -21.99 -2.95 -2.50
CA TYR A 85 -22.51 -4.08 -3.26
C TYR A 85 -24.01 -4.33 -2.99
N SER A 86 -24.43 -4.19 -1.73
CA SER A 86 -25.83 -4.37 -1.32
C SER A 86 -26.81 -3.37 -1.96
N GLN A 87 -26.32 -2.28 -2.55
CA GLN A 87 -27.11 -1.30 -3.32
C GLN A 87 -27.07 -1.57 -4.83
N GLY A 88 -26.55 -2.72 -5.27
CA GLY A 88 -26.47 -3.08 -6.69
C GLY A 88 -25.33 -2.38 -7.45
N VAL A 89 -24.31 -1.91 -6.73
CA VAL A 89 -23.15 -1.26 -7.35
C VAL A 89 -22.23 -2.33 -7.94
N HIS A 90 -21.87 -2.16 -9.21
CA HIS A 90 -21.04 -3.09 -9.95
C HIS A 90 -19.83 -2.40 -10.60
N PRO A 91 -18.74 -3.15 -10.86
CA PRO A 91 -17.59 -2.63 -11.60
C PRO A 91 -18.03 -2.11 -12.97
N THR A 92 -17.52 -0.94 -13.36
CA THR A 92 -17.93 -0.25 -14.59
C THR A 92 -16.71 0.05 -15.44
N LYS A 93 -16.77 -0.27 -16.75
CA LYS A 93 -15.68 0.02 -17.69
C LYS A 93 -15.36 1.52 -17.69
N GLY A 94 -14.07 1.86 -17.59
CA GLY A 94 -13.60 3.24 -17.60
C GLY A 94 -13.71 3.97 -16.26
N LYS A 95 -14.15 3.30 -15.18
CA LYS A 95 -14.20 3.87 -13.83
C LYS A 95 -13.20 3.19 -12.90
N ASN A 96 -12.67 3.96 -11.97
CA ASN A 96 -11.81 3.49 -10.88
C ASN A 96 -12.62 3.53 -9.58
N ILE A 97 -13.32 2.45 -9.25
CA ILE A 97 -14.31 2.43 -8.16
C ILE A 97 -13.86 1.54 -7.00
N ALA A 98 -14.06 2.01 -5.77
CA ALA A 98 -14.01 1.17 -4.58
C ALA A 98 -15.44 0.82 -4.16
N ILE A 99 -15.77 -0.48 -4.20
CA ILE A 99 -17.11 -0.97 -3.85
C ILE A 99 -17.06 -1.49 -2.42
N ALA A 100 -17.88 -0.93 -1.54
CA ALA A 100 -17.96 -1.34 -0.14
C ALA A 100 -18.77 -2.63 0.05
N GLU A 101 -18.49 -3.37 1.13
CA GLU A 101 -19.16 -4.62 1.50
C GLU A 101 -19.20 -5.65 0.36
N TYR A 102 -18.06 -5.87 -0.29
CA TYR A 102 -17.99 -6.73 -1.46
C TYR A 102 -17.99 -8.21 -1.06
N PRO A 103 -18.94 -9.04 -1.54
CA PRO A 103 -19.01 -10.44 -1.16
C PRO A 103 -17.91 -11.25 -1.83
N THR A 104 -17.34 -12.17 -1.06
CA THR A 104 -16.41 -13.19 -1.53
C THR A 104 -16.87 -14.55 -1.00
N ARG A 105 -16.31 -15.65 -1.51
CA ARG A 105 -16.61 -16.99 -0.99
C ARG A 105 -16.29 -17.12 0.51
N ASP A 106 -15.26 -16.39 0.96
CA ASP A 106 -14.68 -16.55 2.30
C ASP A 106 -15.11 -15.41 3.25
N GLY A 107 -16.17 -14.66 2.90
CA GLY A 107 -16.74 -13.57 3.69
C GLY A 107 -16.94 -12.27 2.91
N ILE A 108 -17.29 -11.19 3.61
CA ILE A 108 -17.52 -9.86 3.01
C ILE A 108 -16.26 -9.02 3.25
N ALA A 109 -15.65 -8.54 2.16
CA ALA A 109 -14.57 -7.56 2.22
C ALA A 109 -15.12 -6.15 2.49
N ASP A 110 -14.42 -5.35 3.30
CA ASP A 110 -14.85 -3.97 3.55
C ASP A 110 -14.85 -3.15 2.27
N TYR A 111 -13.81 -3.27 1.44
CA TYR A 111 -13.79 -2.70 0.10
C TYR A 111 -13.12 -3.63 -0.91
N ALA A 112 -13.62 -3.62 -2.14
CA ALA A 112 -12.95 -4.15 -3.31
C ALA A 112 -12.65 -3.02 -4.31
N LEU A 113 -11.40 -2.91 -4.73
CA LEU A 113 -10.93 -1.88 -5.66
C LEU A 113 -10.98 -2.40 -7.10
N PHE A 114 -11.63 -1.65 -7.98
CA PHE A 114 -11.79 -1.98 -9.39
C PHE A 114 -11.21 -0.91 -10.31
N ILE A 115 -10.40 -1.34 -11.26
CA ILE A 115 -9.96 -0.52 -12.40
C ILE A 115 -10.69 -1.05 -13.63
N GLY A 116 -11.69 -0.29 -14.07
CA GLY A 116 -12.68 -0.76 -15.03
C GLY A 116 -13.46 -1.97 -14.48
N LEU A 117 -13.31 -3.12 -15.15
CA LEU A 117 -13.97 -4.37 -14.76
C LEU A 117 -13.06 -5.30 -13.94
N ARG A 118 -11.82 -4.87 -13.65
CA ARG A 118 -10.80 -5.72 -13.04
C ARG A 118 -10.71 -5.42 -11.55
N CYS A 119 -10.98 -6.42 -10.71
CA CYS A 119 -10.66 -6.30 -9.29
C CYS A 119 -9.13 -6.34 -9.12
N VAL A 120 -8.56 -5.27 -8.58
CA VAL A 120 -7.10 -5.13 -8.40
C VAL A 120 -6.69 -5.22 -6.94
N ALA A 121 -7.58 -4.92 -5.98
CA ALA A 121 -7.25 -5.05 -4.57
C ALA A 121 -8.45 -5.34 -3.67
N MET A 122 -8.18 -5.95 -2.51
CA MET A 122 -9.12 -6.07 -1.39
C MET A 122 -8.62 -5.26 -0.20
N ILE A 123 -9.53 -4.61 0.53
CA ILE A 123 -9.23 -3.85 1.74
C ILE A 123 -10.00 -4.44 2.92
N GLU A 124 -9.30 -4.71 4.01
CA GLU A 124 -9.86 -4.97 5.34
C GLU A 124 -9.76 -3.68 6.18
N ALA A 125 -10.89 -3.21 6.72
CA ALA A 125 -10.96 -2.06 7.59
C ALA A 125 -11.22 -2.49 9.03
N LYS A 126 -10.47 -1.94 9.98
CA LYS A 126 -10.76 -2.12 11.41
C LYS A 126 -11.08 -0.80 12.06
N ARG A 127 -11.88 -0.85 13.13
CA ARG A 127 -12.06 0.28 14.04
C ARG A 127 -10.73 0.92 14.37
N ARG A 128 -10.69 2.26 14.34
CA ARG A 128 -9.47 3.06 14.48
C ARG A 128 -8.52 2.61 15.59
N ARG A 129 -9.05 2.15 16.74
CA ARG A 129 -8.26 1.69 17.89
C ARG A 129 -7.46 0.39 17.68
N LYS A 130 -7.87 -0.48 16.75
CA LYS A 130 -7.25 -1.80 16.56
C LYS A 130 -5.98 -1.69 15.71
N ASN A 131 -5.01 -2.54 16.04
CA ASN A 131 -3.82 -2.74 15.23
C ASN A 131 -4.21 -3.51 13.93
N VAL A 132 -3.52 -3.20 12.83
CA VAL A 132 -3.86 -3.68 11.48
C VAL A 132 -2.82 -4.63 10.88
N VAL A 133 -1.65 -4.83 11.50
CA VAL A 133 -0.58 -5.70 10.97
C VAL A 133 -1.09 -7.13 10.74
N GLY A 134 -1.91 -7.65 11.65
CA GLY A 134 -2.46 -9.01 11.58
C GLY A 134 -3.61 -9.19 10.59
N GLU A 135 -4.17 -8.09 10.07
CA GLU A 135 -5.42 -8.10 9.30
C GLU A 135 -5.18 -8.27 7.80
N ILE A 136 -3.93 -8.16 7.34
CA ILE A 136 -3.54 -8.51 5.98
C ILE A 136 -3.94 -9.96 5.63
N ALA A 137 -3.84 -10.89 6.59
CA ALA A 137 -4.25 -12.27 6.39
C ALA A 137 -5.75 -12.42 6.08
N GLN A 138 -6.60 -11.54 6.63
CA GLN A 138 -8.04 -11.53 6.34
C GLN A 138 -8.30 -10.99 4.92
N ALA A 139 -7.66 -9.87 4.56
CA ALA A 139 -7.73 -9.34 3.19
C ALA A 139 -7.22 -10.36 2.14
N GLU A 140 -6.20 -11.15 2.47
CA GLU A 140 -5.72 -12.25 1.62
C GLU A 140 -6.75 -13.36 1.43
N ARG A 141 -7.54 -13.69 2.47
CA ARG A 141 -8.61 -14.68 2.35
C ARG A 141 -9.67 -14.19 1.37
N TYR A 142 -10.10 -12.95 1.49
CA TYR A 142 -11.06 -12.36 0.54
C TYR A 142 -10.51 -12.29 -0.88
N ALA A 143 -9.23 -11.95 -1.03
CA ALA A 143 -8.58 -11.91 -2.33
C ALA A 143 -8.45 -13.30 -2.99
N ARG A 144 -8.44 -14.40 -2.22
CA ARG A 144 -8.53 -15.78 -2.72
C ARG A 144 -9.97 -16.22 -2.98
N GLY A 145 -10.90 -15.76 -2.15
CA GLY A 145 -12.32 -16.06 -2.27
C GLY A 145 -13.05 -15.20 -3.31
N TYR A 146 -12.36 -14.27 -3.96
CA TYR A 146 -12.94 -13.42 -5.00
C TYR A 146 -13.44 -14.27 -6.18
N SER A 147 -14.69 -14.02 -6.56
CA SER A 147 -15.28 -14.58 -7.77
C SER A 147 -15.94 -13.43 -8.55
N PRO A 148 -15.61 -13.23 -9.83
CA PRO A 148 -16.22 -12.17 -10.63
C PRO A 148 -17.72 -12.40 -10.81
N HIS A 149 -18.54 -11.36 -10.59
CA HIS A 149 -19.99 -11.42 -10.75
C HIS A 149 -20.53 -10.25 -11.62
N PRO A 150 -21.40 -10.49 -12.62
CA PRO A 150 -21.68 -11.82 -13.20
C PRO A 150 -20.38 -12.42 -13.73
N PRO A 151 -20.28 -13.76 -13.85
CA PRO A 151 -19.08 -14.39 -14.40
C PRO A 151 -18.72 -13.63 -15.67
N ALA A 152 -17.52 -13.05 -15.70
CA ALA A 152 -17.00 -12.44 -16.91
C ALA A 152 -17.28 -13.44 -18.04
N PRO A 153 -17.87 -13.04 -19.19
CA PRO A 153 -18.04 -13.96 -20.29
C PRO A 153 -16.69 -14.60 -20.49
N SER A 154 -16.59 -15.91 -20.22
CA SER A 154 -15.43 -16.69 -20.56
C SER A 154 -15.24 -16.44 -22.04
N LEU A 155 -14.27 -15.61 -22.41
CA LEU A 155 -13.83 -15.57 -23.79
C LEU A 155 -13.23 -16.96 -24.00
N ILE A 156 -14.07 -17.80 -24.58
CA ILE A 156 -13.85 -19.17 -25.03
C ILE A 156 -13.92 -20.24 -23.91
N LYS A 157 -15.10 -20.85 -23.80
CA LYS A 157 -15.25 -22.27 -23.40
C LYS A 157 -14.52 -23.10 -24.46
N GLY A 158 -13.39 -23.69 -24.10
CA GLY A 158 -12.88 -24.91 -24.71
C GLY A 158 -13.04 -26.01 -23.66
N GLU A 159 -13.89 -26.99 -23.92
CA GLU A 159 -14.07 -28.17 -23.09
C GLU A 159 -12.73 -28.92 -23.00
N GLY A 160 -12.30 -29.22 -21.78
CA GLY A 160 -11.06 -29.96 -21.51
C GLY A 160 -10.21 -29.28 -20.46
N GLU A 161 -10.46 -29.62 -19.20
CA GLU A 161 -9.46 -29.44 -18.14
C GLU A 161 -8.15 -30.13 -18.56
N GLN A 162 -7.06 -29.36 -18.57
CA GLN A 162 -5.79 -29.76 -17.96
C GLN A 162 -4.92 -28.52 -17.79
N ASP A 163 -4.73 -28.15 -16.52
CA ASP A 163 -3.80 -27.14 -16.05
C ASP A 163 -2.36 -27.56 -16.37
N GLN A 164 -1.83 -27.07 -17.48
CA GLN A 164 -0.41 -27.04 -17.81
C GLN A 164 -0.14 -25.69 -18.46
N SER A 165 -0.08 -24.64 -17.64
CA SER A 165 0.14 -23.27 -18.10
C SER A 165 1.40 -23.14 -18.98
N PRO A 166 1.30 -22.81 -20.29
CA PRO A 166 2.43 -22.34 -21.06
C PRO A 166 2.58 -20.82 -20.87
N SER A 167 3.81 -20.33 -20.92
CA SER A 167 4.16 -18.90 -20.88
C SER A 167 3.37 -18.12 -21.93
N PRO A 168 2.95 -16.87 -21.65
CA PRO A 168 2.21 -16.07 -22.61
C PRO A 168 3.11 -15.72 -23.80
N LYS A 169 2.61 -15.94 -25.02
CA LYS A 169 3.19 -15.37 -26.23
C LYS A 169 2.84 -13.88 -26.30
N GLU A 170 3.78 -13.08 -26.78
CA GLU A 170 3.62 -11.63 -26.94
C GLU A 170 2.42 -11.30 -27.83
N GLY A 171 1.51 -10.45 -27.34
CA GLY A 171 0.42 -9.88 -28.12
C GLY A 171 -1.01 -10.23 -27.71
N GLU A 172 -1.22 -11.13 -26.74
CA GLU A 172 -2.58 -11.48 -26.30
C GLU A 172 -3.00 -10.74 -25.02
N GLY A 173 -4.17 -10.10 -25.11
CA GLY A 173 -4.73 -9.20 -24.10
C GLY A 173 -4.89 -9.82 -22.71
N PHE A 174 -4.80 -8.93 -21.73
CA PHE A 174 -5.01 -9.09 -20.30
C PHE A 174 -5.87 -10.32 -19.92
N ARG A 175 -5.24 -11.45 -19.62
CA ARG A 175 -5.91 -12.57 -18.94
C ARG A 175 -6.33 -12.05 -17.56
N VAL A 176 -7.63 -11.97 -17.29
CA VAL A 176 -8.15 -11.70 -15.95
C VAL A 176 -7.64 -12.84 -15.06
N ARG A 177 -6.52 -12.61 -14.36
CA ARG A 177 -6.10 -13.50 -13.28
C ARG A 177 -7.27 -13.52 -12.30
N ALA A 178 -7.82 -14.70 -12.03
CA ALA A 178 -8.89 -14.87 -11.05
C ALA A 178 -8.46 -14.41 -9.65
N GLU A 179 -7.16 -14.27 -9.42
CA GLU A 179 -6.59 -13.83 -8.15
C GLU A 179 -6.43 -12.31 -8.09
N VAL A 180 -6.98 -11.72 -7.03
CA VAL A 180 -6.80 -10.30 -6.72
C VAL A 180 -5.36 -10.07 -6.21
N PRO A 181 -4.55 -9.26 -6.92
CA PRO A 181 -3.10 -9.22 -6.72
C PRO A 181 -2.67 -8.43 -5.48
N PHE A 182 -3.44 -7.42 -5.08
CA PHE A 182 -3.07 -6.54 -3.97
C PHE A 182 -4.04 -6.67 -2.81
N VAL A 183 -3.52 -6.50 -1.60
CA VAL A 183 -4.34 -6.45 -0.39
C VAL A 183 -3.89 -5.32 0.51
N PHE A 184 -4.87 -4.73 1.20
CA PHE A 184 -4.65 -3.68 2.17
C PHE A 184 -5.34 -4.01 3.49
N ALA A 185 -4.77 -3.51 4.58
CA ALA A 185 -5.41 -3.46 5.88
C ALA A 185 -5.23 -2.05 6.48
N THR A 186 -6.30 -1.45 6.99
CA THR A 186 -6.26 -0.08 7.51
C THR A 186 -7.20 0.13 8.69
N ASN A 187 -6.86 1.10 9.53
CA ASN A 187 -7.67 1.61 10.62
C ASN A 187 -7.96 3.11 10.44
N GLY A 188 -7.73 3.65 9.23
CA GLY A 188 -7.93 5.05 8.89
C GLY A 188 -6.90 6.02 9.49
N ARG A 189 -5.93 5.55 10.31
CA ARG A 189 -4.91 6.43 10.88
C ARG A 189 -3.94 6.94 9.81
N GLY A 190 -3.37 8.13 10.04
CA GLY A 190 -2.18 8.58 9.32
C GLY A 190 -1.00 7.64 9.61
N TYR A 191 -0.02 7.63 8.72
CA TYR A 191 1.21 6.86 8.94
C TYR A 191 2.14 7.58 9.90
N LEU A 192 2.55 6.89 10.96
CA LEU A 192 3.56 7.36 11.90
C LEU A 192 4.67 6.32 11.95
N LYS A 193 5.85 6.68 11.45
CA LYS A 193 6.98 5.75 11.34
C LYS A 193 7.36 5.12 12.68
N GLN A 194 7.22 5.86 13.79
CA GLN A 194 7.49 5.38 15.14
C GLN A 194 6.48 4.31 15.59
N LEU A 195 5.25 4.35 15.07
CA LEU A 195 4.15 3.43 15.39
C LEU A 195 3.75 2.64 14.14
N GLU A 196 4.71 2.23 13.31
CA GLU A 196 4.46 1.62 12.01
C GLU A 196 3.51 0.39 12.10
N THR A 197 3.60 -0.38 13.17
CA THR A 197 2.70 -1.51 13.40
C THR A 197 1.28 -1.09 13.79
N ALA A 198 1.08 0.06 14.41
CA ALA A 198 -0.22 0.52 14.89
C ALA A 198 -0.86 1.62 14.02
N SER A 199 -0.18 2.07 12.97
CA SER A 199 -0.54 3.24 12.18
C SER A 199 -0.40 2.98 10.67
N GLY A 200 -1.05 3.84 9.88
CA GLY A 200 -0.99 3.80 8.42
C GLY A 200 -1.83 2.69 7.76
N ILE A 201 -1.52 2.47 6.49
CA ILE A 201 -2.18 1.49 5.62
C ILE A 201 -1.18 0.36 5.36
N TRP A 202 -1.48 -0.84 5.81
CA TRP A 202 -0.68 -2.00 5.49
C TRP A 202 -1.02 -2.49 4.10
N PHE A 203 -0.02 -2.88 3.33
CA PHE A 203 -0.12 -3.32 1.95
C PHE A 203 0.72 -4.56 1.71
N ARG A 204 0.21 -5.49 0.92
CA ARG A 204 0.98 -6.61 0.38
C ARG A 204 0.65 -6.82 -1.10
N ASP A 205 1.69 -7.04 -1.89
CA ASP A 205 1.58 -7.55 -3.25
C ASP A 205 1.68 -9.07 -3.22
N ARG A 206 0.59 -9.77 -3.57
CA ARG A 206 0.47 -11.22 -3.45
C ARG A 206 1.01 -11.99 -4.66
N ARG A 207 1.44 -11.30 -5.72
CA ARG A 207 1.87 -11.95 -6.98
C ARG A 207 3.16 -12.78 -6.82
N LYS A 208 3.95 -12.51 -5.78
CA LYS A 208 5.07 -13.35 -5.34
C LYS A 208 4.91 -13.67 -3.85
N SER A 209 5.04 -14.93 -3.46
CA SER A 209 4.90 -15.37 -2.08
C SER A 209 5.96 -14.76 -1.15
N SER A 210 7.14 -14.45 -1.68
CA SER A 210 8.25 -13.79 -0.97
C SER A 210 7.99 -12.32 -0.63
N ASN A 211 6.99 -11.67 -1.25
CA ASN A 211 6.65 -10.30 -0.93
C ASN A 211 6.08 -10.22 0.51
N LEU A 212 6.72 -9.39 1.33
CA LEU A 212 6.28 -9.10 2.70
C LEU A 212 5.26 -7.94 2.70
N SER A 213 4.39 -7.95 3.71
CA SER A 213 3.52 -6.82 3.99
C SER A 213 4.33 -5.65 4.55
N ARG A 214 3.88 -4.43 4.28
CA ARG A 214 4.52 -3.20 4.74
C ARG A 214 3.50 -2.10 4.97
N ALA A 215 3.83 -1.15 5.84
CA ALA A 215 3.03 0.05 5.99
C ALA A 215 3.31 1.05 4.85
N LEU A 216 2.27 1.78 4.48
CA LEU A 216 2.29 2.88 3.52
C LEU A 216 1.84 4.16 4.21
N VAL A 217 2.34 5.27 3.68
CA VAL A 217 1.87 6.61 4.04
C VAL A 217 0.42 6.79 3.63
N ASP A 218 0.08 6.35 2.41
CA ASP A 218 -1.24 6.48 1.82
C ASP A 218 -1.55 5.35 0.82
N PHE A 219 -2.79 5.28 0.35
CA PHE A 219 -3.21 4.37 -0.71
C PHE A 219 -2.51 4.68 -2.04
N TYR A 220 -2.37 3.65 -2.87
CA TYR A 220 -1.97 3.85 -4.26
C TYR A 220 -3.10 4.47 -5.07
N THR A 221 -2.73 5.27 -6.07
CA THR A 221 -3.66 5.64 -7.15
C THR A 221 -3.98 4.42 -8.02
N PRO A 222 -5.09 4.46 -8.79
CA PRO A 222 -5.36 3.48 -9.82
C PRO A 222 -4.17 3.27 -10.78
N GLU A 223 -3.58 4.36 -11.28
CA GLU A 223 -2.42 4.32 -12.20
C GLU A 223 -1.18 3.73 -11.51
N GLY A 224 -1.02 3.97 -10.21
CA GLY A 224 0.05 3.38 -9.41
C GLY A 224 -0.10 1.87 -9.30
N LEU A 225 -1.32 1.36 -9.06
CA LEU A 225 -1.59 -0.07 -9.07
C LEU A 225 -1.45 -0.69 -10.48
N GLU A 226 -1.90 0.00 -11.53
CA GLU A 226 -1.67 -0.46 -12.92
C GLU A 226 -0.18 -0.55 -13.25
N SER A 227 0.60 0.45 -12.85
CA SER A 227 2.05 0.45 -13.05
C SER A 227 2.73 -0.71 -12.32
N LEU A 228 2.30 -1.00 -11.09
CA LEU A 228 2.77 -2.17 -10.37
C LEU A 228 2.41 -3.47 -11.10
N LEU A 229 1.21 -3.56 -11.70
CA LEU A 229 0.76 -4.72 -12.47
C LEU A 229 1.56 -4.92 -13.76
N ALA A 230 1.84 -3.83 -14.47
CA ALA A 230 2.58 -3.84 -15.73
C ALA A 230 4.08 -4.10 -15.53
N MET A 231 4.63 -3.83 -14.34
CA MET A 231 6.03 -4.02 -14.04
C MET A 231 6.40 -5.51 -14.03
N ASP A 232 7.10 -5.95 -15.07
CA ASP A 232 7.86 -7.19 -15.07
C ASP A 232 9.20 -6.96 -14.36
N ARG A 233 9.35 -7.54 -13.17
CA ARG A 233 10.55 -7.40 -12.35
C ARG A 233 11.76 -8.08 -12.96
N GLU A 234 11.58 -9.23 -13.61
CA GLU A 234 12.69 -9.98 -14.20
C GLU A 234 13.24 -9.21 -15.38
N THR A 235 12.36 -8.76 -16.28
CA THR A 235 12.76 -7.87 -17.38
C THR A 235 13.35 -6.55 -16.88
N ALA A 236 12.83 -5.97 -15.79
CA ALA A 236 13.38 -4.74 -15.22
C ALA A 236 14.79 -4.95 -14.64
N HIS A 237 15.04 -6.05 -13.93
CA HIS A 237 16.37 -6.37 -13.41
C HIS A 237 17.36 -6.68 -14.54
N GLU A 238 16.94 -7.42 -15.56
CA GLU A 238 17.78 -7.67 -16.75
C GLU A 238 18.10 -6.37 -17.49
N LYS A 239 17.10 -5.51 -17.68
CA LYS A 239 17.32 -4.19 -18.30
C LYS A 239 18.29 -3.35 -17.47
N LEU A 240 18.16 -3.33 -16.15
CA LEU A 240 19.07 -2.61 -15.26
C LEU A 240 20.50 -3.14 -15.39
N LYS A 241 20.71 -4.47 -15.31
CA LYS A 241 22.03 -5.11 -15.48
C LYS A 241 22.69 -4.81 -16.82
N ASN A 242 21.90 -4.67 -17.87
CA ASN A 242 22.40 -4.42 -19.23
C ASN A 242 22.47 -2.92 -19.58
N THR A 243 22.05 -2.02 -18.68
CA THR A 243 22.12 -0.58 -18.92
C THR A 243 23.54 -0.09 -18.69
N SER A 244 24.17 0.44 -19.74
CA SER A 244 25.51 1.04 -19.62
C SER A 244 25.45 2.35 -18.84
N PHE A 245 26.51 2.67 -18.11
CA PHE A 245 26.69 3.97 -17.42
C PHE A 245 26.93 5.16 -18.37
N ASN A 246 25.98 5.43 -19.27
CA ASN A 246 26.06 6.51 -20.25
C ASN A 246 25.00 7.57 -19.96
N PHE A 247 25.34 8.49 -19.07
CA PHE A 247 24.43 9.56 -18.60
C PHE A 247 24.78 10.95 -19.17
N GLY A 248 25.64 11.02 -20.19
CA GLY A 248 26.16 12.28 -20.73
C GLY A 248 27.23 12.95 -19.85
N PHE A 249 27.74 12.25 -18.82
CA PHE A 249 28.88 12.66 -18.01
C PHE A 249 29.62 11.46 -17.45
N ASP A 250 30.91 11.64 -17.13
CA ASP A 250 31.71 10.60 -16.51
C ASP A 250 31.43 10.45 -15.01
N LEU A 251 31.38 9.19 -14.58
CA LEU A 251 31.31 8.79 -13.18
C LEU A 251 32.69 8.41 -12.65
N TYR A 252 33.01 8.91 -11.45
CA TYR A 252 34.20 8.52 -10.70
C TYR A 252 34.09 7.06 -10.21
N PRO A 253 35.21 6.38 -9.92
CA PRO A 253 35.20 4.98 -9.46
C PRO A 253 34.32 4.74 -8.22
N HIS A 254 34.34 5.66 -7.25
CA HIS A 254 33.52 5.53 -6.04
C HIS A 254 32.02 5.70 -6.31
N GLN A 255 31.63 6.47 -7.34
CA GLN A 255 30.23 6.62 -7.74
C GLN A 255 29.73 5.34 -8.43
N ARG A 256 30.53 4.77 -9.34
CA ARG A 256 30.19 3.49 -10.00
C ARG A 256 30.04 2.37 -8.97
N ALA A 257 31.01 2.23 -8.06
CA ALA A 257 30.95 1.22 -7.00
C ALA A 257 29.73 1.39 -6.07
N ALA A 258 29.29 2.63 -5.85
CA ALA A 258 28.07 2.89 -5.08
C ALA A 258 26.80 2.50 -5.87
N ILE A 259 26.73 2.83 -7.17
CA ILE A 259 25.61 2.43 -8.04
C ILE A 259 25.52 0.90 -8.14
N GLU A 260 26.62 0.20 -8.40
CA GLU A 260 26.65 -1.27 -8.47
C GLU A 260 26.15 -1.93 -7.17
N LYS A 261 26.49 -1.36 -6.00
CA LYS A 261 25.95 -1.83 -4.71
C LYS A 261 24.46 -1.55 -4.55
N ILE A 262 23.97 -0.41 -5.04
CA ILE A 262 22.54 -0.08 -5.05
C ILE A 262 21.79 -1.06 -5.97
N GLU A 263 22.29 -1.32 -7.18
CA GLU A 263 21.70 -2.27 -8.12
C GLU A 263 21.64 -3.68 -7.55
N ALA A 264 22.73 -4.15 -6.92
CA ALA A 264 22.77 -5.46 -6.25
C ALA A 264 21.82 -5.54 -5.04
N ALA A 265 21.57 -4.42 -4.36
CA ALA A 265 20.59 -4.33 -3.28
C ALA A 265 19.15 -4.32 -3.82
N LEU A 266 18.91 -3.61 -4.93
CA LEU A 266 17.62 -3.61 -5.64
C LEU A 266 17.25 -5.00 -6.17
N GLU A 267 18.22 -5.77 -6.67
CA GLU A 267 18.03 -7.17 -7.08
C GLU A 267 17.56 -8.07 -5.92
N LYS A 268 17.93 -7.71 -4.68
CA LYS A 268 17.49 -8.39 -3.46
C LYS A 268 16.20 -7.79 -2.88
N ASP A 269 15.47 -7.00 -3.66
CA ASP A 269 14.26 -6.27 -3.26
C ASP A 269 14.47 -5.36 -2.01
N GLN A 270 15.70 -4.87 -1.78
CA GLN A 270 15.98 -3.95 -0.68
C GLN A 270 15.41 -2.56 -1.00
N ARG A 271 14.38 -2.15 -0.25
CA ARG A 271 13.65 -0.90 -0.50
C ARG A 271 14.23 0.33 0.20
N SER A 272 15.08 0.12 1.20
CA SER A 272 15.70 1.18 2.00
C SER A 272 17.21 1.00 1.95
N MET A 273 17.90 2.01 1.44
CA MET A 273 19.36 2.02 1.28
C MET A 273 19.89 3.37 1.76
N LEU A 274 21.07 3.37 2.39
CA LEU A 274 21.76 4.58 2.82
C LEU A 274 23.09 4.68 2.08
N VAL A 275 23.28 5.80 1.38
CA VAL A 275 24.53 6.11 0.68
C VAL A 275 25.16 7.32 1.37
N ALA A 276 26.26 7.08 2.08
CA ALA A 276 27.00 8.14 2.77
C ALA A 276 28.15 8.65 1.88
N MET A 277 28.14 9.94 1.57
CA MET A 277 29.15 10.58 0.71
C MET A 277 29.54 11.95 1.26
N ALA A 278 30.84 12.24 1.30
CA ALA A 278 31.35 13.54 1.71
C ALA A 278 30.86 14.67 0.77
N THR A 279 30.80 15.91 1.26
CA THR A 279 30.46 17.08 0.42
C THR A 279 31.50 17.25 -0.71
N GLY A 280 31.04 17.71 -1.88
CA GLY A 280 31.91 17.86 -3.06
C GLY A 280 32.24 16.56 -3.83
N THR A 281 31.89 15.37 -3.34
CA THR A 281 32.22 14.08 -4.00
C THR A 281 31.26 13.65 -5.12
N GLY A 282 30.37 14.56 -5.56
CA GLY A 282 29.47 14.32 -6.70
C GLY A 282 28.18 13.58 -6.37
N LYS A 283 27.57 13.81 -5.20
CA LYS A 283 26.26 13.25 -4.81
C LYS A 283 25.16 13.44 -5.87
N THR A 284 25.10 14.62 -6.50
CA THR A 284 24.09 14.94 -7.52
C THR A 284 24.26 14.09 -8.77
N LYS A 285 25.51 13.92 -9.25
CA LYS A 285 25.79 13.05 -10.41
C LYS A 285 25.42 11.59 -10.14
N LEU A 286 25.67 11.12 -8.92
CA LEU A 286 25.28 9.77 -8.49
C LEU A 286 23.75 9.60 -8.38
N ALA A 287 23.01 10.62 -7.97
CA ALA A 287 21.55 10.53 -7.85
C ALA A 287 20.81 10.58 -9.20
N ILE A 288 21.44 11.17 -10.23
CA ILE A 288 20.91 11.21 -11.61
C ILE A 288 21.15 9.87 -12.32
N ALA A 289 22.31 9.26 -12.05
CA ALA A 289 22.70 7.95 -12.56
C ALA A 289 21.89 6.83 -11.88
#